data_AF-A0A072UTA9-F1
#
_entry.id   AF-A0A072UTA9-F1
#
_cell.length_a   1.000
_cell.length_b   1.000
_cell.length_c   1.000
_cell.angle_alpha   90.00
_cell.angle_beta   90.00
_cell.angle_gamma   90.00
#
_symmetry.space_group_name_H-M   'P 1'
#
loop_
_entity.id
_entity.type
_entity.pdbx_description
1 polymer ?
#
loop_
_entity_poly.entity_id
_entity_poly.type
_entity_poly.pdbx_seq_one_letter_code
_entity_poly.pdbx_strand_id
1 'polypeptide(L)'
;MAVAKSVVILILLFALASYADAAPKPRPPVGHDVFGVRKSSKDVLLPGEKLVNVLSFGAKGDGVTDCTQAFMQTWQAVCKKPGQNRFYVPAGRFLVSEIIFAGPCLAPKPVTIQVVGTILATTDISEYANGRWFEFQDLNGLKMLGGGTFDGQGQESWKFAEDCKSGNGDTACVPNPPSLYFTKVQNAIIMGIKSVNPKGFHVFVTQCSNIRLQRLRLTAPDTSPNTDGIHISTSYGVKINRCTIGTGDDCVGMIDGSEQIAINKLKCGPGHGISIGSLGRRADEREVKGVRVQNSELIGTDNGLRIKSFPERFAGGASEIFFTNINMTNVKNPIIIDQEYECDDICKKKPSLVKIANIHFSNIRGTSATPMVVDMRCSKMHTCPGVTFNNVDLKFGSALTTARCVNVKPVYTGLAKPPICP
;
A
#
# COMPACT_ATOMS: atom_id res chain seq x y z
N MET A 1 -10.73 66.70 1.31
CA MET A 1 -9.39 67.06 1.80
C MET A 1 -9.07 66.20 3.00
N ALA A 2 -8.24 65.16 2.80
CA ALA A 2 -7.39 64.51 3.81
C ALA A 2 -6.52 63.53 3.02
N VAL A 3 -5.25 63.89 2.82
CA VAL A 3 -4.25 63.05 2.13
C VAL A 3 -3.51 62.27 3.21
N ALA A 4 -3.79 60.97 3.32
CA ALA A 4 -2.98 60.08 4.14
C ALA A 4 -1.77 59.63 3.30
N LYS A 5 -0.57 60.09 3.67
CA LYS A 5 0.70 59.65 3.09
C LYS A 5 1.02 58.25 3.61
N SER A 6 0.89 57.24 2.74
CA SER A 6 1.42 55.90 3.02
C SER A 6 2.93 55.91 2.85
N VAL A 7 3.65 55.81 3.96
CA VAL A 7 5.09 55.53 3.99
C VAL A 7 5.27 54.05 3.66
N VAL A 8 5.82 53.74 2.49
CA VAL A 8 6.25 52.39 2.14
C VAL A 8 7.61 52.15 2.79
N ILE A 9 7.63 51.39 3.88
CA ILE A 9 8.86 50.85 4.46
C ILE A 9 9.27 49.66 3.59
N LEU A 10 10.30 49.88 2.75
CA LEU A 10 10.93 48.83 1.97
C LEU A 10 11.79 47.97 2.91
N ILE A 11 11.20 46.92 3.49
CA ILE A 11 11.97 45.90 4.20
C ILE A 11 12.70 45.06 3.15
N LEU A 12 13.99 45.38 2.94
CA LEU A 12 14.93 44.52 2.23
C LEU A 12 15.14 43.24 3.06
N LEU A 13 14.25 42.26 2.87
CA LEU A 13 14.50 40.88 3.25
C LEU A 13 15.62 40.35 2.35
N PHE A 14 16.85 40.40 2.86
CA PHE A 14 17.92 39.56 2.37
C PHE A 14 17.44 38.11 2.46
N ALA A 15 17.03 37.55 1.32
CA ALA A 15 16.87 36.12 1.18
C ALA A 15 18.27 35.49 1.34
N LEU A 16 18.64 35.19 2.58
CA LEU A 16 19.62 34.15 2.85
C LEU A 16 19.03 32.88 2.24
N ALA A 17 19.46 32.57 1.02
CA ALA A 17 19.36 31.25 0.44
C ALA A 17 20.14 30.30 1.35
N SER A 18 19.50 29.91 2.44
CA SER A 18 19.86 28.71 3.17
C SER A 18 19.51 27.59 2.19
N TYR A 19 20.53 27.07 1.53
CA TYR A 19 20.54 25.68 1.11
C TYR A 19 20.32 24.87 2.40
N ALA A 20 19.06 24.73 2.80
CA ALA A 20 18.65 23.65 3.65
C ALA A 20 18.78 22.43 2.74
N ASP A 21 19.94 21.77 2.79
CA ASP A 21 20.03 20.40 2.32
C ASP A 21 18.83 19.66 2.92
N ALA A 22 17.92 19.21 2.06
CA ALA A 22 16.76 18.45 2.51
C ALA A 22 17.31 17.21 3.20
N ALA A 23 17.31 17.23 4.53
CA ALA A 23 17.83 16.14 5.32
C ALA A 23 17.12 14.86 4.87
N PRO A 24 17.85 13.77 4.56
CA PRO A 24 17.23 12.54 4.09
C PRO A 24 16.13 12.10 5.06
N LYS A 25 14.93 11.77 4.55
CA LYS A 25 13.84 11.27 5.39
C LYS A 25 14.35 10.11 6.24
N PRO A 26 14.22 10.16 7.59
CA PRO A 26 14.74 9.12 8.46
C PRO A 26 14.08 7.78 8.14
N ARG A 27 14.86 6.69 8.26
CA ARG A 27 14.30 5.33 8.18
C ARG A 27 13.49 5.07 9.44
N PRO A 28 12.33 4.38 9.34
CA PRO A 28 11.64 3.92 10.53
C PRO A 28 12.59 3.08 11.39
N PRO A 29 12.63 3.31 12.71
CA PRO A 29 13.49 2.55 13.59
C PRO A 29 13.15 1.06 13.52
N VAL A 30 14.18 0.21 13.43
CA VAL A 30 14.04 -1.25 13.39
C VAL A 30 14.33 -1.79 14.79
N GLY A 31 13.27 -2.05 15.54
CA GLY A 31 13.38 -2.68 16.87
C GLY A 31 13.52 -4.20 16.81
N HIS A 32 13.78 -4.82 17.96
CA HIS A 32 13.76 -6.27 18.10
C HIS A 32 12.36 -6.83 17.79
N ASP A 33 12.30 -7.89 16.98
CA ASP A 33 11.05 -8.52 16.57
C ASP A 33 10.35 -9.25 17.73
N VAL A 34 9.34 -8.60 18.31
CA VAL A 34 8.61 -9.15 19.49
C VAL A 34 7.77 -10.38 19.18
N PHE A 35 7.51 -10.71 17.90
CA PHE A 35 6.71 -11.87 17.52
C PHE A 35 7.56 -13.10 17.15
N GLY A 36 8.86 -12.92 16.87
CA GLY A 36 9.77 -13.97 16.41
C GLY A 36 9.27 -14.76 15.19
N VAL A 37 9.77 -16.00 15.05
CA VAL A 37 9.41 -16.95 13.96
C VAL A 37 8.14 -17.76 14.27
N ARG A 38 7.42 -17.44 15.36
CA ARG A 38 6.31 -18.29 15.83
C ARG A 38 5.23 -18.43 14.75
N LYS A 39 5.04 -19.67 14.26
CA LYS A 39 3.85 -20.06 13.49
C LYS A 39 2.65 -19.71 14.36
N SER A 40 1.75 -18.87 13.86
CA SER A 40 0.48 -18.52 14.51
C SER A 40 -0.19 -19.78 15.06
N SER A 41 -0.01 -20.00 16.36
CA SER A 41 -0.85 -20.88 17.16
C SER A 41 -2.26 -20.26 17.20
N LYS A 42 -3.26 -21.08 17.53
CA LYS A 42 -4.60 -20.55 17.89
C LYS A 42 -4.40 -19.43 18.91
N ASP A 43 -5.03 -18.28 18.66
CA ASP A 43 -4.99 -17.17 19.62
C ASP A 43 -5.82 -17.55 20.83
N VAL A 44 -5.17 -17.64 21.99
CA VAL A 44 -5.81 -17.94 23.28
C VAL A 44 -5.54 -16.75 24.19
N LEU A 45 -6.51 -16.40 25.04
CA LEU A 45 -6.31 -15.38 26.07
C LEU A 45 -5.16 -15.80 26.97
N LEU A 46 -4.23 -14.88 27.22
CA LEU A 46 -3.13 -15.13 28.14
C LEU A 46 -3.65 -15.15 29.59
N PRO A 47 -3.03 -15.90 30.51
CA PRO A 47 -3.40 -15.86 31.92
C PRO A 47 -3.39 -14.41 32.45
N GLY A 48 -4.51 -13.95 32.99
CA GLY A 48 -4.67 -12.58 33.50
C GLY A 48 -5.04 -11.53 32.46
N GLU A 49 -5.16 -11.90 31.17
CA GLU A 49 -5.62 -10.99 30.12
C GLU A 49 -7.12 -10.68 30.27
N LYS A 50 -7.47 -9.39 30.31
CA LYS A 50 -8.86 -8.91 30.44
C LYS A 50 -9.41 -8.47 29.10
N LEU A 51 -10.57 -8.99 28.72
CA LEU A 51 -11.34 -8.51 27.56
C LEU A 51 -12.02 -7.18 27.92
N VAL A 52 -11.69 -6.13 27.16
CA VAL A 52 -12.32 -4.82 27.24
C VAL A 52 -13.24 -4.69 26.04
N ASN A 53 -14.53 -4.97 26.26
CA ASN A 53 -15.55 -5.06 25.23
C ASN A 53 -16.12 -3.67 24.90
N VAL A 54 -16.22 -3.32 23.62
CA VAL A 54 -16.83 -2.05 23.17
C VAL A 54 -18.26 -1.86 23.66
N LEU A 55 -19.01 -2.95 23.89
CA LEU A 55 -20.37 -2.89 24.45
C LEU A 55 -20.39 -2.32 25.88
N SER A 56 -19.32 -2.53 26.65
CA SER A 56 -19.19 -1.98 28.01
C SER A 56 -19.06 -0.45 28.03
N PHE A 57 -18.82 0.17 26.87
CA PHE A 57 -18.72 1.61 26.67
C PHE A 57 -19.87 2.17 25.84
N GLY A 58 -20.97 1.41 25.69
CA GLY A 58 -22.19 1.87 25.05
C GLY A 58 -22.26 1.66 23.54
N ALA A 59 -21.30 0.96 22.92
CA ALA A 59 -21.41 0.57 21.51
C ALA A 59 -22.64 -0.32 21.31
N LYS A 60 -23.34 -0.16 20.16
CA LYS A 60 -24.46 -1.00 19.78
C LYS A 60 -24.18 -1.68 18.44
N GLY A 61 -24.39 -2.99 18.41
CA GLY A 61 -24.14 -3.83 17.24
C GLY A 61 -25.25 -3.80 16.18
N ASP A 62 -25.99 -2.68 16.06
CA ASP A 62 -27.18 -2.52 15.21
C ASP A 62 -26.89 -1.99 13.80
N GLY A 63 -25.67 -1.50 13.55
CA GLY A 63 -25.23 -0.94 12.28
C GLY A 63 -25.73 0.47 11.98
N VAL A 64 -26.38 1.13 12.93
CA VAL A 64 -26.94 2.49 12.77
C VAL A 64 -26.49 3.45 13.87
N THR A 65 -26.30 2.96 15.10
CA THR A 65 -25.81 3.79 16.21
C THR A 65 -24.33 4.08 16.01
N ASP A 66 -23.96 5.36 16.04
CA ASP A 66 -22.56 5.77 16.04
C ASP A 66 -21.85 5.24 17.31
N CYS A 67 -20.86 4.38 17.08
CA CYS A 67 -20.06 3.71 18.10
C CYS A 67 -18.67 4.34 18.28
N THR A 68 -18.36 5.44 17.59
CA THR A 68 -17.02 6.05 17.56
C THR A 68 -16.52 6.38 18.97
N GLN A 69 -17.36 7.01 19.79
CA GLN A 69 -17.00 7.35 21.16
C GLN A 69 -16.77 6.11 22.04
N ALA A 70 -17.59 5.07 21.88
CA ALA A 70 -17.43 3.82 22.62
C ALA A 70 -16.12 3.11 22.25
N PHE A 71 -15.74 3.10 20.96
CA PHE A 71 -14.47 2.58 20.49
C PHE A 71 -13.29 3.39 21.05
N MET A 72 -13.39 4.72 21.08
CA MET A 72 -12.34 5.58 21.65
C MET A 72 -12.15 5.33 23.15
N GLN A 73 -13.24 5.23 23.92
CA GLN A 73 -13.19 4.94 25.36
C GLN A 73 -12.61 3.54 25.63
N THR A 74 -12.98 2.55 24.81
CA THR A 74 -12.41 1.20 24.87
C THR A 74 -10.91 1.23 24.63
N TRP A 75 -10.44 2.00 23.63
CA TRP A 75 -9.02 2.16 23.36
C TRP A 75 -8.28 2.81 24.52
N GLN A 76 -8.84 3.87 25.12
CA GLN A 76 -8.25 4.51 26.29
C GLN A 76 -8.13 3.52 27.46
N ALA A 77 -9.16 2.72 27.71
CA ALA A 77 -9.14 1.71 28.75
C ALA A 77 -8.09 0.61 28.53
N VAL A 78 -7.81 0.27 27.27
CA VAL A 78 -6.80 -0.73 26.88
C VAL A 78 -5.39 -0.13 26.89
N CYS A 79 -5.19 0.99 26.19
CA CYS A 79 -3.87 1.55 25.88
C CYS A 79 -3.31 2.44 27.00
N LYS A 80 -4.15 3.20 27.71
CA LYS A 80 -3.70 4.20 28.71
C LYS A 80 -3.72 3.68 30.15
N LYS A 81 -3.89 2.37 30.36
CA LYS A 81 -3.82 1.73 31.67
C LYS A 81 -2.74 0.63 31.68
N PRO A 82 -1.98 0.48 32.77
CA PRO A 82 -1.13 -0.68 32.95
C PRO A 82 -2.01 -1.94 33.08
N GLY A 83 -1.56 -3.04 32.50
CA GLY A 83 -2.28 -4.31 32.54
C GLY A 83 -2.50 -4.92 31.15
N GLN A 84 -2.60 -6.24 31.11
CA GLN A 84 -2.80 -6.98 29.87
C GLN A 84 -4.28 -6.93 29.49
N ASN A 85 -4.66 -5.90 28.74
CA ASN A 85 -6.02 -5.67 28.28
C ASN A 85 -6.13 -5.93 26.78
N ARG A 86 -7.22 -6.57 26.37
CA ARG A 86 -7.53 -6.85 24.97
C ARG A 86 -8.71 -6.02 24.53
N PHE A 87 -8.51 -5.19 23.50
CA PHE A 87 -9.61 -4.48 22.84
C PHE A 87 -10.49 -5.51 22.11
N TYR A 88 -11.78 -5.56 22.41
CA TYR A 88 -12.67 -6.59 21.87
C TYR A 88 -13.92 -6.01 21.21
N VAL A 89 -14.08 -6.33 19.91
CA VAL A 89 -15.30 -6.08 19.15
C VAL A 89 -16.02 -7.42 18.95
N PRO A 90 -17.16 -7.66 19.63
CA PRO A 90 -17.91 -8.90 19.49
C PRO A 90 -18.60 -8.99 18.12
N ALA A 91 -19.31 -10.10 17.88
CA ALA A 91 -20.23 -10.20 16.76
C ALA A 91 -21.30 -9.09 16.84
N GLY A 92 -21.64 -8.51 15.69
CA GLY A 92 -22.53 -7.34 15.57
C GLY A 92 -22.09 -6.45 14.41
N ARG A 93 -22.87 -5.41 14.12
CA ARG A 93 -22.55 -4.37 13.13
C ARG A 93 -22.35 -3.04 13.85
N PHE A 94 -21.18 -2.43 13.74
CA PHE A 94 -20.84 -1.21 14.50
C PHE A 94 -20.53 -0.09 13.52
N LEU A 95 -21.36 0.96 13.47
CA LEU A 95 -21.08 2.16 12.68
C LEU A 95 -20.02 2.99 13.41
N VAL A 96 -18.92 3.29 12.75
CA VAL A 96 -17.79 4.04 13.31
C VAL A 96 -17.28 5.02 12.26
N SER A 97 -17.19 6.29 12.63
CA SER A 97 -16.61 7.36 11.80
C SER A 97 -15.07 7.33 11.87
N GLU A 98 -14.40 8.38 11.40
CA GLU A 98 -12.94 8.52 11.50
C GLU A 98 -12.46 8.34 12.97
N ILE A 99 -11.43 7.50 13.15
CA ILE A 99 -10.89 7.20 14.48
C ILE A 99 -9.37 6.95 14.45
N ILE A 100 -8.69 7.48 15.46
CA ILE A 100 -7.24 7.36 15.63
C ILE A 100 -6.93 6.61 16.94
N PHE A 101 -6.31 5.44 16.80
CA PHE A 101 -5.78 4.62 17.90
C PHE A 101 -4.30 4.94 18.12
N ALA A 102 -4.04 6.03 18.86
CA ALA A 102 -2.69 6.54 19.09
C ALA A 102 -2.01 5.92 20.34
N GLY A 103 -0.72 5.64 20.19
CA GLY A 103 0.20 5.34 21.28
C GLY A 103 0.83 6.59 21.92
N PRO A 104 1.94 6.43 22.67
CA PRO A 104 2.39 5.16 23.23
C PRO A 104 1.34 4.59 24.20
N CYS A 105 1.34 3.27 24.34
CA CYS A 105 0.50 2.56 25.31
C CYS A 105 1.29 2.20 26.56
N LEU A 106 0.63 2.30 27.71
CA LEU A 106 1.11 1.82 29.00
C LEU A 106 0.91 0.31 29.18
N ALA A 107 0.04 -0.29 28.37
CA ALA A 107 -0.19 -1.74 28.36
C ALA A 107 1.08 -2.50 27.93
N PRO A 108 1.31 -3.72 28.47
CA PRO A 108 2.37 -4.59 27.99
C PRO A 108 2.27 -4.84 26.50
N LYS A 109 3.42 -4.84 25.82
CA LYS A 109 3.51 -5.12 24.38
C LYS A 109 3.41 -6.63 24.15
N PRO A 110 2.72 -7.09 23.10
CA PRO A 110 1.92 -6.31 22.16
C PRO A 110 0.52 -5.98 22.69
N VAL A 111 0.00 -4.79 22.32
CA VAL A 111 -1.43 -4.48 22.50
C VAL A 111 -2.23 -5.33 21.53
N THR A 112 -3.26 -6.02 22.03
CA THR A 112 -4.08 -6.93 21.23
C THR A 112 -5.47 -6.35 20.98
N ILE A 113 -5.88 -6.37 19.71
CA ILE A 113 -7.18 -5.99 19.21
C ILE A 113 -7.80 -7.23 18.55
N GLN A 114 -8.95 -7.67 19.08
CA GLN A 114 -9.71 -8.78 18.55
C GLN A 114 -11.03 -8.27 17.99
N VAL A 115 -11.17 -8.36 16.66
CA VAL A 115 -12.36 -7.96 15.91
C VAL A 115 -13.07 -9.21 15.40
N VAL A 116 -14.26 -9.47 15.92
CA VAL A 116 -15.14 -10.58 15.49
C VAL A 116 -16.28 -10.06 14.60
N GLY A 117 -16.85 -8.90 14.94
CA GLY A 117 -17.97 -8.29 14.21
C GLY A 117 -17.59 -7.61 12.89
N THR A 118 -18.57 -6.89 12.37
CA THR A 118 -18.42 -6.00 11.21
C THR A 118 -18.42 -4.55 11.69
N ILE A 119 -17.39 -3.82 11.33
CA ILE A 119 -17.28 -2.38 11.54
C ILE A 119 -17.66 -1.72 10.21
N LEU A 120 -18.57 -0.77 10.24
CA LEU A 120 -19.09 -0.04 9.08
C LEU A 120 -18.57 1.39 9.12
N ALA A 121 -18.04 1.87 8.00
CA ALA A 121 -17.61 3.25 7.85
C ALA A 121 -18.83 4.14 7.62
N THR A 122 -18.84 5.36 8.16
CA THR A 122 -19.85 6.35 7.74
C THR A 122 -19.70 6.67 6.25
N THR A 123 -20.78 7.04 5.57
CA THR A 123 -20.78 7.26 4.11
C THR A 123 -20.40 8.68 3.71
N ASP A 124 -20.56 9.65 4.61
CA ASP A 124 -20.22 11.05 4.37
C ASP A 124 -18.69 11.24 4.41
N ILE A 125 -18.10 11.60 3.27
CA ILE A 125 -16.65 11.84 3.14
C ILE A 125 -16.19 13.03 3.98
N SER A 126 -17.06 14.01 4.26
CA SER A 126 -16.69 15.18 5.05
C SER A 126 -16.39 14.84 6.52
N GLU A 127 -16.81 13.68 7.00
CA GLU A 127 -16.49 13.18 8.34
C GLU A 127 -15.03 12.68 8.49
N TYR A 128 -14.30 12.54 7.37
CA TYR A 128 -12.92 12.04 7.35
C TYR A 128 -11.94 13.21 7.24
N ALA A 129 -11.88 14.04 8.27
CA ALA A 129 -11.08 15.26 8.29
C ALA A 129 -9.58 15.02 8.08
N ASN A 130 -9.05 13.87 8.52
CA ASN A 130 -7.66 13.48 8.31
C ASN A 130 -7.47 12.58 7.08
N GLY A 131 -8.55 12.32 6.33
CA GLY A 131 -8.58 11.49 5.14
C GLY A 131 -8.24 10.03 5.43
N ARG A 132 -8.59 9.51 6.63
CA ARG A 132 -8.28 8.15 7.08
C ARG A 132 -9.44 7.60 7.91
N TRP A 133 -9.72 6.29 7.84
CA TRP A 133 -10.81 5.72 8.63
C TRP A 133 -10.35 5.13 9.97
N PHE A 134 -9.71 3.96 9.95
CA PHE A 134 -9.14 3.34 11.16
C PHE A 134 -7.63 3.53 11.16
N GLU A 135 -7.17 4.57 11.85
CA GLU A 135 -5.75 4.88 11.99
C GLU A 135 -5.13 4.26 13.25
N PHE A 136 -3.98 3.62 13.08
CA PHE A 136 -3.10 3.16 14.14
C PHE A 136 -1.79 3.94 14.06
N GLN A 137 -1.51 4.72 15.11
CA GLN A 137 -0.42 5.69 15.10
C GLN A 137 0.51 5.51 16.30
N ASP A 138 1.82 5.61 16.07
CA ASP A 138 2.86 5.69 17.11
C ASP A 138 2.82 4.50 18.09
N LEU A 139 2.65 3.29 17.53
CA LEU A 139 2.59 2.03 18.30
C LEU A 139 3.85 1.20 18.13
N ASN A 140 4.23 0.50 19.19
CA ASN A 140 5.28 -0.53 19.13
C ASN A 140 4.74 -1.80 19.79
N GLY A 141 4.49 -2.84 18.99
CA GLY A 141 3.81 -4.05 19.42
C GLY A 141 2.29 -3.95 19.26
N LEU A 142 1.79 -4.27 18.08
CA LEU A 142 0.35 -4.34 17.78
C LEU A 142 -0.03 -5.72 17.25
N LYS A 143 -1.08 -6.32 17.79
CA LYS A 143 -1.66 -7.58 17.32
C LYS A 143 -3.13 -7.37 16.99
N MET A 144 -3.53 -7.48 15.72
CA MET A 144 -4.92 -7.43 15.30
C MET A 144 -5.37 -8.78 14.72
N LEU A 145 -6.46 -9.33 15.24
CA LEU A 145 -6.96 -10.66 14.91
C LEU A 145 -8.49 -10.75 15.03
N GLY A 146 -9.06 -11.93 14.76
CA GLY A 146 -10.45 -12.26 15.12
C GLY A 146 -11.36 -12.61 13.95
N GLY A 147 -10.93 -12.36 12.70
CA GLY A 147 -11.69 -12.77 11.52
C GLY A 147 -12.80 -11.80 11.09
N GLY A 148 -12.98 -10.70 11.82
CA GLY A 148 -13.98 -9.67 11.57
C GLY A 148 -13.74 -8.85 10.31
N THR A 149 -14.68 -7.97 10.02
CA THR A 149 -14.78 -7.25 8.74
C THR A 149 -14.76 -5.75 8.93
N PHE A 150 -13.95 -5.05 8.15
CA PHE A 150 -14.00 -3.60 7.95
C PHE A 150 -14.70 -3.31 6.63
N ASP A 151 -15.93 -2.81 6.69
CA ASP A 151 -16.73 -2.47 5.52
C ASP A 151 -16.69 -0.95 5.31
N GLY A 152 -15.95 -0.53 4.28
CA GLY A 152 -15.71 0.88 3.99
C GLY A 152 -16.89 1.62 3.38
N GLN A 153 -17.97 0.91 3.01
CA GLN A 153 -19.15 1.48 2.36
C GLN A 153 -18.79 2.46 1.21
N GLY A 154 -17.86 2.07 0.35
CA GLY A 154 -17.23 2.94 -0.65
C GLY A 154 -18.05 3.25 -1.90
N GLN A 155 -19.15 2.52 -2.15
CA GLN A 155 -19.89 2.60 -3.42
C GLN A 155 -20.36 4.01 -3.78
N GLU A 156 -20.83 4.78 -2.80
CA GLU A 156 -21.26 6.16 -3.05
C GLU A 156 -20.07 7.08 -3.28
N SER A 157 -18.97 6.93 -2.54
CA SER A 157 -17.75 7.73 -2.75
C SER A 157 -17.07 7.49 -4.10
N TRP A 158 -17.20 6.29 -4.67
CA TRP A 158 -16.61 5.96 -5.97
C TRP A 158 -17.23 6.74 -7.14
N LYS A 159 -18.48 7.22 -7.00
CA LYS A 159 -19.13 8.05 -8.04
C LYS A 159 -18.50 9.44 -8.16
N PHE A 160 -17.83 9.89 -7.11
CA PHE A 160 -17.20 11.20 -6.99
C PHE A 160 -15.69 11.11 -6.84
N ALA A 161 -15.11 9.92 -7.04
CA ALA A 161 -13.68 9.73 -7.00
C ALA A 161 -13.05 10.42 -8.22
N GLU A 162 -12.73 11.69 -8.09
CA GLU A 162 -11.94 12.41 -9.07
C GLU A 162 -10.45 12.02 -8.92
N ASP A 163 -9.71 12.07 -10.02
CA ASP A 163 -8.26 11.95 -9.97
C ASP A 163 -7.68 13.21 -9.31
N CYS A 164 -7.58 13.22 -7.98
CA CYS A 164 -6.96 14.28 -7.18
C CYS A 164 -5.49 14.56 -7.54
N LYS A 165 -4.95 13.94 -8.60
CA LYS A 165 -3.63 14.18 -9.16
C LYS A 165 -3.60 15.32 -10.19
N SER A 166 -4.73 15.73 -10.77
CA SER A 166 -4.76 16.89 -11.69
C SER A 166 -4.59 18.17 -10.90
N GLY A 167 -3.38 18.73 -10.90
CA GLY A 167 -3.01 19.97 -10.20
C GLY A 167 -3.68 21.25 -10.73
N ASN A 168 -4.93 21.18 -11.17
CA ASN A 168 -5.73 22.32 -11.61
C ASN A 168 -6.33 23.06 -10.42
N GLY A 169 -5.53 23.42 -9.41
CA GLY A 169 -5.86 24.47 -8.43
C GLY A 169 -7.15 24.33 -7.61
N ASP A 170 -7.99 23.32 -7.83
CA ASP A 170 -9.20 23.09 -7.05
C ASP A 170 -8.81 22.44 -5.74
N THR A 171 -8.83 23.27 -4.70
CA THR A 171 -8.62 22.94 -3.30
C THR A 171 -9.69 21.99 -2.72
N ALA A 172 -10.52 21.38 -3.57
CA ALA A 172 -11.70 20.60 -3.19
C ALA A 172 -11.54 19.07 -3.30
N CYS A 173 -10.41 18.54 -3.78
CA CYS A 173 -10.25 17.09 -3.91
C CYS A 173 -9.83 16.45 -2.58
N VAL A 174 -10.81 15.87 -1.86
CA VAL A 174 -10.57 15.11 -0.63
C VAL A 174 -10.18 13.68 -1.02
N PRO A 175 -8.94 13.23 -0.73
CA PRO A 175 -8.55 11.87 -1.06
C PRO A 175 -9.40 10.87 -0.28
N ASN A 176 -9.89 9.84 -0.97
CA ASN A 176 -10.74 8.83 -0.34
C ASN A 176 -10.00 8.13 0.81
N PRO A 177 -10.63 7.99 1.99
CA PRO A 177 -9.96 7.47 3.17
C PRO A 177 -9.66 5.97 3.02
N PRO A 178 -8.42 5.54 3.30
CA PRO A 178 -8.10 4.13 3.40
C PRO A 178 -8.78 3.52 4.63
N SER A 179 -9.19 2.26 4.52
CA SER A 179 -9.90 1.60 5.62
C SER A 179 -9.02 1.37 6.83
N LEU A 180 -7.85 0.76 6.64
CA LEU A 180 -6.88 0.53 7.70
C LEU A 180 -5.60 1.33 7.40
N TYR A 181 -5.25 2.26 8.28
CA TYR A 181 -4.08 3.12 8.12
C TYR A 181 -3.09 2.88 9.25
N PHE A 182 -1.86 2.50 8.92
CA PHE A 182 -0.79 2.28 9.89
C PHE A 182 0.32 3.29 9.65
N THR A 183 0.59 4.14 10.65
CA THR A 183 1.65 5.14 10.60
C THR A 183 2.54 5.10 11.83
N LYS A 184 3.86 5.11 11.64
CA LYS A 184 4.83 5.04 12.75
C LYS A 184 4.61 3.82 13.65
N VAL A 185 4.11 2.72 13.08
CA VAL A 185 3.90 1.46 13.78
C VAL A 185 5.11 0.56 13.63
N GLN A 186 5.62 0.08 14.75
CA GLN A 186 6.73 -0.86 14.83
C GLN A 186 6.22 -2.18 15.38
N ASN A 187 6.71 -3.30 14.82
CA ASN A 187 6.38 -4.63 15.31
C ASN A 187 4.87 -4.86 15.35
N ALA A 188 4.25 -5.13 14.20
CA ALA A 188 2.82 -5.42 14.14
C ALA A 188 2.52 -6.74 13.44
N ILE A 189 1.43 -7.39 13.84
CA ILE A 189 0.84 -8.52 13.12
C ILE A 189 -0.68 -8.31 12.99
N ILE A 190 -1.14 -8.26 11.75
CA ILE A 190 -2.55 -8.12 11.38
C ILE A 190 -2.92 -9.40 10.68
N MET A 191 -3.91 -10.12 11.22
CA MET A 191 -4.14 -11.50 10.85
C MET A 191 -5.61 -11.86 10.71
N GLY A 192 -5.96 -12.45 9.57
CA GLY A 192 -7.30 -13.01 9.35
C GLY A 192 -8.40 -11.96 9.15
N ILE A 193 -8.06 -10.67 9.13
CA ILE A 193 -9.02 -9.58 8.95
C ILE A 193 -9.53 -9.52 7.51
N LYS A 194 -10.80 -9.16 7.37
CA LYS A 194 -11.43 -8.84 6.09
C LYS A 194 -11.58 -7.34 5.94
N SER A 195 -11.36 -6.81 4.75
CA SER A 195 -11.76 -5.46 4.38
C SER A 195 -12.55 -5.52 3.08
N VAL A 196 -13.72 -4.88 3.06
CA VAL A 196 -14.64 -4.90 1.93
C VAL A 196 -15.03 -3.48 1.54
N ASN A 197 -15.16 -3.24 0.23
CA ASN A 197 -15.66 -1.98 -0.34
C ASN A 197 -15.05 -0.71 0.31
N PRO A 198 -13.72 -0.55 0.33
CA PRO A 198 -13.07 0.62 0.88
C PRO A 198 -13.41 1.85 0.04
N LYS A 199 -13.40 3.04 0.65
CA LYS A 199 -13.56 4.29 -0.11
C LYS A 199 -12.34 4.52 -1.00
N GLY A 200 -11.15 4.39 -0.41
CA GLY A 200 -9.85 4.39 -1.09
C GLY A 200 -9.15 3.05 -0.89
N PHE A 201 -7.93 3.05 -0.35
CA PHE A 201 -7.18 1.80 -0.15
C PHE A 201 -7.77 0.92 0.95
N HIS A 202 -7.62 -0.40 0.83
CA HIS A 202 -7.96 -1.31 1.91
C HIS A 202 -7.00 -1.15 3.10
N VAL A 203 -5.69 -1.18 2.83
CA VAL A 203 -4.62 -1.09 3.83
C VAL A 203 -3.53 -0.14 3.36
N PHE A 204 -3.21 0.87 4.17
CA PHE A 204 -2.07 1.76 3.96
C PHE A 204 -1.04 1.55 5.08
N VAL A 205 0.17 1.15 4.73
CA VAL A 205 1.33 1.05 5.64
C VAL A 205 2.35 2.14 5.32
N THR A 206 2.51 3.12 6.21
CA THR A 206 3.49 4.20 6.04
C THR A 206 4.37 4.42 7.26
N GLN A 207 5.64 4.77 7.08
CA GLN A 207 6.56 5.05 8.19
C GLN A 207 6.66 3.91 9.22
N CYS A 208 6.45 2.67 8.78
CA CYS A 208 6.36 1.51 9.67
C CYS A 208 7.60 0.62 9.61
N SER A 209 7.79 -0.23 10.63
CA SER A 209 8.82 -1.27 10.61
C SER A 209 8.32 -2.61 11.15
N ASN A 210 8.79 -3.71 10.54
CA ASN A 210 8.48 -5.09 10.94
C ASN A 210 6.95 -5.35 11.10
N ILE A 211 6.19 -5.08 10.02
CA ILE A 211 4.76 -5.37 9.95
C ILE A 211 4.51 -6.69 9.22
N ARG A 212 3.64 -7.53 9.78
CA ARG A 212 3.18 -8.79 9.19
C ARG A 212 1.70 -8.72 8.86
N LEU A 213 1.36 -8.77 7.59
CA LEU A 213 -0.01 -8.84 7.07
C LEU A 213 -0.27 -10.28 6.63
N GLN A 214 -1.10 -11.01 7.36
CA GLN A 214 -1.24 -12.46 7.20
C GLN A 214 -2.69 -12.90 7.04
N ARG A 215 -2.98 -13.72 6.01
CA ARG A 215 -4.32 -14.28 5.80
C ARG A 215 -5.41 -13.21 5.71
N LEU A 216 -5.09 -12.05 5.15
CA LEU A 216 -6.07 -10.99 4.92
C LEU A 216 -6.92 -11.34 3.70
N ARG A 217 -8.19 -10.93 3.71
CA ARG A 217 -9.08 -10.99 2.56
C ARG A 217 -9.59 -9.58 2.25
N LEU A 218 -9.12 -9.01 1.15
CA LEU A 218 -9.44 -7.65 0.71
C LEU A 218 -10.26 -7.76 -0.57
N THR A 219 -11.47 -7.20 -0.57
CA THR A 219 -12.39 -7.32 -1.72
C THR A 219 -13.12 -6.02 -2.04
N ALA A 220 -12.98 -5.56 -3.27
CA ALA A 220 -13.79 -4.53 -3.91
C ALA A 220 -14.05 -4.94 -5.38
N PRO A 221 -15.07 -4.37 -6.05
CA PRO A 221 -15.28 -4.59 -7.49
C PRO A 221 -14.05 -4.19 -8.33
N ASP A 222 -13.89 -4.78 -9.52
CA ASP A 222 -12.83 -4.37 -10.46
C ASP A 222 -13.01 -2.95 -11.00
N THR A 223 -14.23 -2.42 -10.95
CA THR A 223 -14.54 -1.04 -11.34
C THR A 223 -14.36 -0.02 -10.20
N SER A 224 -13.96 -0.41 -8.99
CA SER A 224 -13.83 0.55 -7.88
C SER A 224 -12.53 1.36 -7.97
N PRO A 225 -12.59 2.69 -8.14
CA PRO A 225 -11.44 3.52 -8.43
C PRO A 225 -10.49 3.62 -7.24
N ASN A 226 -9.18 3.46 -7.48
CA ASN A 226 -8.11 3.68 -6.51
C ASN A 226 -8.29 2.91 -5.19
N THR A 227 -8.78 1.67 -5.30
CA THR A 227 -9.07 0.81 -4.15
C THR A 227 -7.92 -0.13 -3.80
N ASP A 228 -6.66 0.32 -3.92
CA ASP A 228 -5.45 -0.49 -3.71
C ASP A 228 -5.60 -1.45 -2.51
N GLY A 229 -5.18 -2.70 -2.69
CA GLY A 229 -5.22 -3.70 -1.63
C GLY A 229 -4.28 -3.34 -0.47
N ILE A 230 -2.98 -3.39 -0.71
CA ILE A 230 -1.98 -3.00 0.28
C ILE A 230 -1.04 -1.97 -0.33
N HIS A 231 -1.13 -0.74 0.15
CA HIS A 231 -0.28 0.36 -0.26
C HIS A 231 0.83 0.60 0.77
N ILE A 232 2.09 0.60 0.35
CA ILE A 232 3.27 0.69 1.23
C ILE A 232 4.12 1.89 0.84
N SER A 233 4.47 2.71 1.82
CA SER A 233 5.43 3.80 1.67
C SER A 233 6.33 3.93 2.90
N THR A 234 7.55 4.41 2.69
CA THR A 234 8.49 4.83 3.75
C THR A 234 8.62 3.80 4.87
N SER A 235 8.63 2.51 4.54
CA SER A 235 8.49 1.41 5.51
C SER A 235 9.56 0.35 5.31
N TYR A 236 9.97 -0.31 6.39
CA TYR A 236 11.04 -1.31 6.37
C TYR A 236 10.56 -2.66 6.90
N GLY A 237 10.79 -3.75 6.16
CA GLY A 237 10.51 -5.09 6.66
C GLY A 237 9.03 -5.44 6.73
N VAL A 238 8.26 -5.13 5.67
CA VAL A 238 6.85 -5.52 5.57
C VAL A 238 6.72 -6.91 4.96
N LYS A 239 5.99 -7.80 5.63
CA LYS A 239 5.76 -9.19 5.22
C LYS A 239 4.29 -9.43 4.93
N ILE A 240 3.94 -9.69 3.68
CA ILE A 240 2.59 -10.05 3.21
C ILE A 240 2.57 -11.55 2.94
N ASN A 241 1.71 -12.29 3.64
CA ASN A 241 1.70 -13.77 3.55
C ASN A 241 0.29 -14.35 3.50
N ARG A 242 0.01 -15.17 2.49
CA ARG A 242 -1.27 -15.89 2.32
C ARG A 242 -2.49 -14.96 2.25
N CYS A 243 -2.34 -13.78 1.66
CA CYS A 243 -3.45 -12.84 1.47
C CYS A 243 -4.20 -13.12 0.17
N THR A 244 -5.48 -12.76 0.12
CA THR A 244 -6.31 -12.75 -1.10
C THR A 244 -6.83 -11.34 -1.32
N ILE A 245 -6.59 -10.79 -2.51
CA ILE A 245 -6.90 -9.40 -2.85
C ILE A 245 -7.60 -9.37 -4.20
N GLY A 246 -8.80 -8.78 -4.23
CA GLY A 246 -9.49 -8.38 -5.45
C GLY A 246 -9.95 -6.93 -5.29
N THR A 247 -9.68 -6.10 -6.27
CA THR A 247 -9.86 -4.64 -6.20
C THR A 247 -9.96 -4.06 -7.62
N GLY A 248 -10.25 -2.77 -7.74
CA GLY A 248 -10.15 -2.02 -8.99
C GLY A 248 -8.82 -1.29 -9.20
N ASP A 249 -7.82 -1.46 -8.32
CA ASP A 249 -6.47 -0.91 -8.51
C ASP A 249 -5.37 -1.91 -8.10
N ASP A 250 -4.18 -1.46 -7.72
CA ASP A 250 -3.04 -2.31 -7.39
C ASP A 250 -3.36 -3.27 -6.24
N CYS A 251 -3.13 -4.57 -6.40
CA CYS A 251 -3.24 -5.52 -5.29
C CYS A 251 -2.23 -5.17 -4.20
N VAL A 252 -1.00 -4.87 -4.61
CA VAL A 252 0.06 -4.34 -3.72
C VAL A 252 0.82 -3.24 -4.45
N GLY A 253 0.81 -2.03 -3.90
CA GLY A 253 1.57 -0.87 -4.36
C GLY A 253 2.74 -0.58 -3.42
N MET A 254 3.93 -0.37 -3.95
CA MET A 254 5.14 -0.05 -3.18
C MET A 254 5.79 1.22 -3.74
N ILE A 255 5.85 2.27 -2.93
CA ILE A 255 6.35 3.59 -3.33
C ILE A 255 7.47 4.09 -2.38
N ASP A 256 7.90 5.34 -2.56
CA ASP A 256 8.91 6.10 -1.79
C ASP A 256 9.40 5.41 -0.52
N GLY A 257 10.62 4.85 -0.56
CA GLY A 257 11.30 4.35 0.62
C GLY A 257 10.71 3.09 1.23
N SER A 258 10.06 2.24 0.41
CA SER A 258 9.66 0.89 0.77
C SER A 258 10.85 -0.06 0.64
N GLU A 259 11.33 -0.59 1.76
CA GLU A 259 12.53 -1.41 1.82
C GLU A 259 12.28 -2.77 2.48
N GLN A 260 12.93 -3.82 1.99
CA GLN A 260 12.83 -5.18 2.55
C GLN A 260 11.39 -5.70 2.60
N ILE A 261 10.70 -5.69 1.46
CA ILE A 261 9.32 -6.13 1.33
C ILE A 261 9.29 -7.60 0.89
N ALA A 262 8.58 -8.44 1.62
CA ALA A 262 8.43 -9.85 1.28
C ALA A 262 6.95 -10.20 1.09
N ILE A 263 6.58 -10.63 -0.13
CA ILE A 263 5.24 -11.05 -0.52
C ILE A 263 5.29 -12.53 -0.84
N ASN A 264 4.51 -13.34 -0.14
CA ASN A 264 4.51 -14.79 -0.34
C ASN A 264 3.09 -15.37 -0.33
N LYS A 265 2.78 -16.24 -1.29
CA LYS A 265 1.45 -16.88 -1.39
C LYS A 265 0.31 -15.85 -1.50
N LEU A 266 0.51 -14.81 -2.30
CA LEU A 266 -0.55 -13.86 -2.62
C LEU A 266 -1.45 -14.44 -3.72
N LYS A 267 -2.77 -14.33 -3.55
CA LYS A 267 -3.74 -14.45 -4.64
C LYS A 267 -4.27 -13.06 -4.97
N CYS A 268 -3.97 -12.57 -6.16
CA CYS A 268 -4.29 -11.21 -6.61
C CYS A 268 -5.18 -11.30 -7.84
N GLY A 269 -6.32 -10.61 -7.84
CA GLY A 269 -7.22 -10.61 -8.99
C GLY A 269 -8.70 -10.58 -8.61
N PRO A 270 -9.51 -9.72 -9.25
CA PRO A 270 -9.13 -8.71 -10.27
C PRO A 270 -8.32 -7.53 -9.67
N GLY A 271 -7.82 -6.63 -10.53
CA GLY A 271 -7.07 -5.42 -10.15
C GLY A 271 -5.87 -5.11 -11.06
N HIS A 272 -5.01 -4.18 -10.68
CA HIS A 272 -3.85 -3.73 -11.46
C HIS A 272 -2.56 -4.53 -11.21
N GLY A 273 -2.58 -5.59 -10.40
CA GLY A 273 -1.43 -6.46 -10.15
C GLY A 273 -0.54 -6.02 -9.00
N ILE A 274 0.75 -6.34 -9.10
CA ILE A 274 1.77 -5.97 -8.11
C ILE A 274 2.64 -4.87 -8.72
N SER A 275 2.61 -3.68 -8.11
CA SER A 275 3.21 -2.49 -8.68
C SER A 275 4.26 -1.85 -7.76
N ILE A 276 5.39 -1.50 -8.35
CA ILE A 276 6.40 -0.62 -7.76
C ILE A 276 6.27 0.75 -8.43
N GLY A 277 6.07 1.80 -7.63
CA GLY A 277 5.79 3.15 -8.09
C GLY A 277 4.31 3.53 -8.05
N SER A 278 3.92 4.67 -8.63
CA SER A 278 4.74 5.53 -9.48
C SER A 278 5.90 6.21 -8.74
N LEU A 279 7.11 6.09 -9.27
CA LEU A 279 8.32 6.71 -8.74
C LEU A 279 8.69 7.99 -9.47
N GLY A 280 9.52 8.82 -8.83
CA GLY A 280 10.02 10.08 -9.36
C GLY A 280 9.02 11.24 -9.24
N ARG A 281 7.98 11.13 -8.39
CA ARG A 281 6.96 12.19 -8.24
C ARG A 281 7.45 13.34 -7.36
N ARG A 282 8.32 13.09 -6.38
CA ARG A 282 8.85 14.09 -5.43
C ARG A 282 10.38 14.08 -5.36
N ALA A 283 10.96 15.22 -5.02
CA ALA A 283 12.42 15.45 -4.98
C ALA A 283 13.16 14.54 -4.00
N ASP A 284 12.51 14.20 -2.89
CA ASP A 284 13.07 13.50 -1.75
C ASP A 284 12.55 12.06 -1.63
N GLU A 285 12.18 11.46 -2.77
CA GLU A 285 11.80 10.04 -2.82
C GLU A 285 13.02 9.15 -2.59
N ARG A 286 12.90 8.26 -1.62
CA ARG A 286 13.88 7.21 -1.39
C ARG A 286 13.60 6.02 -2.31
N GLU A 287 14.66 5.30 -2.59
CA GLU A 287 14.62 4.08 -3.38
C GLU A 287 13.65 3.04 -2.80
N VAL A 288 12.94 2.32 -3.69
CA VAL A 288 12.27 1.06 -3.34
C VAL A 288 13.27 -0.07 -3.48
N LYS A 289 13.63 -0.73 -2.39
CA LYS A 289 14.78 -1.66 -2.38
C LYS A 289 14.50 -2.99 -1.70
N GLY A 290 14.95 -4.09 -2.30
CA GLY A 290 14.90 -5.41 -1.66
C GLY A 290 13.48 -5.94 -1.60
N VAL A 291 12.80 -6.03 -2.74
CA VAL A 291 11.44 -6.57 -2.85
C VAL A 291 11.52 -8.02 -3.31
N ARG A 292 10.86 -8.92 -2.59
CA ARG A 292 10.78 -10.35 -2.93
C ARG A 292 9.32 -10.79 -3.01
N VAL A 293 8.87 -11.14 -4.21
CA VAL A 293 7.53 -11.67 -4.47
C VAL A 293 7.66 -13.13 -4.88
N GLN A 294 7.02 -14.04 -4.12
CA GLN A 294 7.21 -15.46 -4.29
C GLN A 294 5.93 -16.28 -4.19
N ASN A 295 5.82 -17.35 -4.98
CA ASN A 295 4.77 -18.36 -4.88
C ASN A 295 3.35 -17.75 -4.97
N SER A 296 3.15 -16.80 -5.87
CA SER A 296 1.92 -15.99 -5.96
C SER A 296 1.18 -16.22 -7.27
N GLU A 297 -0.11 -15.94 -7.25
CA GLU A 297 -1.02 -16.09 -8.38
C GLU A 297 -1.67 -14.75 -8.71
N LEU A 298 -1.67 -14.39 -9.99
CA LEU A 298 -2.34 -13.21 -10.53
C LEU A 298 -3.40 -13.66 -11.54
N ILE A 299 -4.66 -13.29 -11.33
CA ILE A 299 -5.81 -13.79 -12.09
C ILE A 299 -6.64 -12.61 -12.60
N GLY A 300 -6.81 -12.51 -13.92
CA GLY A 300 -7.68 -11.49 -14.51
C GLY A 300 -7.29 -10.06 -14.14
N THR A 301 -6.01 -9.81 -13.88
CA THR A 301 -5.49 -8.48 -13.55
C THR A 301 -5.09 -7.74 -14.82
N ASP A 302 -5.14 -6.41 -14.77
CA ASP A 302 -4.69 -5.56 -15.87
C ASP A 302 -3.17 -5.64 -16.06
N ASN A 303 -2.42 -5.74 -14.97
CA ASN A 303 -0.98 -5.95 -15.04
C ASN A 303 -0.58 -7.12 -14.15
N GLY A 304 0.55 -7.72 -14.47
CA GLY A 304 1.15 -8.74 -13.63
C GLY A 304 2.14 -8.08 -12.65
N LEU A 305 3.39 -7.99 -13.09
CA LEU A 305 4.51 -7.45 -12.35
C LEU A 305 4.93 -6.13 -12.99
N ARG A 306 4.66 -5.02 -12.31
CA ARG A 306 4.79 -3.67 -12.88
C ARG A 306 5.77 -2.82 -12.10
N ILE A 307 6.65 -2.11 -12.80
CA ILE A 307 7.44 -1.00 -12.26
C ILE A 307 7.11 0.24 -13.08
N LYS A 308 6.65 1.31 -12.44
CA LYS A 308 6.22 2.56 -13.09
C LYS A 308 6.95 3.77 -12.52
N SER A 309 7.46 4.65 -13.38
CA SER A 309 8.05 5.94 -12.97
C SER A 309 7.67 7.05 -13.94
N PHE A 310 7.49 8.26 -13.40
CA PHE A 310 7.20 9.44 -14.23
C PHE A 310 8.40 9.80 -15.12
N PRO A 311 8.15 10.25 -16.37
CA PRO A 311 9.13 11.03 -17.12
C PRO A 311 9.29 12.42 -16.48
N GLU A 312 10.44 13.07 -16.67
CA GLU A 312 10.77 14.44 -16.24
C GLU A 312 10.10 14.93 -14.94
N ARG A 313 10.60 14.48 -13.80
CA ARG A 313 10.23 15.05 -12.49
C ARG A 313 11.41 15.06 -11.53
N PHE A 314 11.64 13.96 -10.81
CA PHE A 314 12.69 13.88 -9.80
C PHE A 314 13.45 12.56 -9.89
N ALA A 315 14.69 12.57 -9.41
CA ALA A 315 15.49 11.37 -9.26
C ALA A 315 14.90 10.44 -8.18
N GLY A 316 15.24 9.18 -8.27
CA GLY A 316 14.79 8.13 -7.34
C GLY A 316 15.34 6.79 -7.80
N GLY A 317 14.82 5.69 -7.25
CA GLY A 317 15.24 4.38 -7.73
C GLY A 317 14.36 3.21 -7.31
N ALA A 318 14.60 2.08 -7.98
CA ALA A 318 14.10 0.78 -7.61
C ALA A 318 15.16 -0.30 -7.88
N SER A 319 15.56 -1.05 -6.87
CA SER A 319 16.57 -2.10 -7.06
C SER A 319 16.42 -3.33 -6.17
N GLU A 320 17.11 -4.39 -6.57
CA GLU A 320 17.13 -5.69 -5.86
C GLU A 320 15.70 -6.27 -5.74
N ILE A 321 15.05 -6.42 -6.89
CA ILE A 321 13.66 -6.86 -6.98
C ILE A 321 13.61 -8.27 -7.58
N PHE A 322 12.96 -9.18 -6.87
CA PHE A 322 12.92 -10.60 -7.22
C PHE A 322 11.47 -11.08 -7.28
N PHE A 323 11.06 -11.52 -8.47
CA PHE A 323 9.79 -12.18 -8.72
C PHE A 323 10.07 -13.66 -9.00
N THR A 324 9.56 -14.57 -8.17
CA THR A 324 9.88 -16.01 -8.26
C THR A 324 8.64 -16.89 -8.10
N ASN A 325 8.50 -17.92 -8.94
CA ASN A 325 7.38 -18.86 -8.85
C ASN A 325 6.02 -18.14 -8.93
N ILE A 326 5.78 -17.45 -10.05
CA ILE A 326 4.56 -16.68 -10.26
C ILE A 326 3.69 -17.38 -11.30
N ASN A 327 2.41 -17.60 -10.97
CA ASN A 327 1.43 -18.12 -11.91
C ASN A 327 0.49 -16.98 -12.36
N MET A 328 0.27 -16.87 -13.67
CA MET A 328 -0.59 -15.85 -14.25
C MET A 328 -1.75 -16.51 -15.01
N THR A 329 -2.96 -16.01 -14.81
CA THR A 329 -4.15 -16.48 -15.51
C THR A 329 -4.85 -15.28 -16.12
N ASN A 330 -4.87 -15.20 -17.45
CA ASN A 330 -5.56 -14.14 -18.19
C ASN A 330 -5.16 -12.71 -17.75
N VAL A 331 -3.85 -12.46 -17.58
CA VAL A 331 -3.31 -11.15 -17.19
C VAL A 331 -3.08 -10.28 -18.43
N LYS A 332 -3.63 -9.06 -18.48
CA LYS A 332 -3.56 -8.23 -19.72
C LYS A 332 -2.12 -7.84 -20.07
N ASN A 333 -1.36 -7.31 -19.11
CA ASN A 333 0.04 -6.93 -19.30
C ASN A 333 0.95 -7.62 -18.27
N PRO A 334 1.46 -8.83 -18.56
CA PRO A 334 2.12 -9.70 -17.58
C PRO A 334 3.37 -9.11 -16.91
N ILE A 335 4.33 -8.56 -17.66
CA ILE A 335 5.59 -8.04 -17.12
C ILE A 335 5.86 -6.67 -17.74
N ILE A 336 5.92 -5.63 -16.91
CA ILE A 336 6.05 -4.24 -17.36
C ILE A 336 7.12 -3.48 -16.58
N ILE A 337 7.96 -2.74 -17.31
CA ILE A 337 8.68 -1.59 -16.80
C ILE A 337 8.27 -0.38 -17.65
N ASP A 338 7.67 0.63 -17.05
CA ASP A 338 7.19 1.84 -17.71
C ASP A 338 7.80 3.09 -17.08
N GLN A 339 8.85 3.62 -17.70
CA GLN A 339 9.45 4.89 -17.29
C GLN A 339 8.87 6.12 -18.00
N GLU A 340 7.74 5.95 -18.68
CA GLU A 340 6.96 6.98 -19.38
C GLU A 340 5.54 7.08 -18.80
N TYR A 341 5.39 6.74 -17.52
CA TYR A 341 4.09 6.66 -16.85
C TYR A 341 3.33 8.00 -16.89
N GLU A 342 2.04 7.95 -17.23
CA GLU A 342 1.18 9.13 -17.46
C GLU A 342 1.79 10.12 -18.50
N CYS A 343 2.40 9.55 -19.55
CA CYS A 343 2.74 10.21 -20.80
C CYS A 343 1.88 9.61 -21.93
N ASP A 344 1.50 10.43 -22.90
CA ASP A 344 0.82 10.00 -24.12
C ASP A 344 1.80 9.35 -25.12
N ASP A 345 1.26 8.84 -26.24
CA ASP A 345 2.03 8.11 -27.27
C ASP A 345 3.17 8.93 -27.89
N ILE A 346 3.14 10.26 -27.73
CA ILE A 346 4.21 11.18 -28.14
C ILE A 346 4.77 11.83 -26.88
N CYS A 347 5.50 11.06 -26.07
CA CYS A 347 6.08 11.60 -24.85
C CYS A 347 7.14 12.66 -25.17
N LYS A 348 6.73 13.94 -25.12
CA LYS A 348 7.63 15.11 -25.31
C LYS A 348 8.42 15.46 -24.06
N LYS A 349 8.12 14.82 -22.93
CA LYS A 349 8.81 15.03 -21.65
C LYS A 349 10.22 14.46 -21.71
N LYS A 350 11.15 15.04 -20.97
CA LYS A 350 12.50 14.49 -20.83
C LYS A 350 12.45 13.08 -20.21
N PRO A 351 13.43 12.21 -20.53
CA PRO A 351 13.48 10.86 -19.97
C PRO A 351 13.47 10.85 -18.44
N SER A 352 12.93 9.79 -17.84
CA SER A 352 12.89 9.64 -16.38
C SER A 352 14.30 9.66 -15.77
N LEU A 353 14.41 10.28 -14.58
CA LEU A 353 15.62 10.30 -13.75
C LEU A 353 15.67 9.15 -12.75
N VAL A 354 14.62 8.32 -12.69
CA VAL A 354 14.56 7.16 -11.79
C VAL A 354 15.47 6.05 -12.31
N LYS A 355 16.34 5.52 -11.44
CA LYS A 355 17.24 4.41 -11.75
C LYS A 355 16.59 3.08 -11.37
N ILE A 356 16.44 2.17 -12.33
CA ILE A 356 15.90 0.82 -12.09
C ILE A 356 17.01 -0.19 -12.35
N ALA A 357 17.32 -1.06 -11.40
CA ALA A 357 18.43 -2.00 -11.53
C ALA A 357 18.19 -3.34 -10.82
N ASN A 358 18.81 -4.42 -11.30
CA ASN A 358 18.81 -5.74 -10.66
C ASN A 358 17.38 -6.27 -10.43
N ILE A 359 16.67 -6.47 -11.55
CA ILE A 359 15.30 -6.99 -11.58
C ILE A 359 15.32 -8.42 -12.08
N HIS A 360 14.85 -9.35 -11.26
CA HIS A 360 14.97 -10.78 -11.51
C HIS A 360 13.58 -11.41 -11.63
N PHE A 361 13.30 -11.99 -12.80
CA PHE A 361 12.09 -12.74 -13.09
C PHE A 361 12.45 -14.22 -13.22
N SER A 362 11.92 -15.07 -12.33
CA SER A 362 12.25 -16.50 -12.34
C SER A 362 11.04 -17.40 -12.13
N ASN A 363 10.94 -18.48 -12.91
CA ASN A 363 9.86 -19.46 -12.82
C ASN A 363 8.47 -18.79 -12.90
N ILE A 364 8.26 -18.01 -13.95
CA ILE A 364 6.98 -17.34 -14.20
C ILE A 364 6.28 -18.10 -15.31
N ARG A 365 5.02 -18.48 -15.10
CA ARG A 365 4.26 -19.22 -16.10
C ARG A 365 2.81 -18.80 -16.16
N GLY A 366 2.16 -19.08 -17.29
CA GLY A 366 0.71 -18.99 -17.40
C GLY A 366 0.23 -18.31 -18.67
N THR A 367 -0.91 -17.61 -18.57
CA THR A 367 -1.60 -17.03 -19.72
C THR A 367 -1.76 -15.51 -19.63
N SER A 368 -1.63 -14.85 -20.76
CA SER A 368 -1.93 -13.44 -20.95
C SER A 368 -3.25 -13.25 -21.68
N ALA A 369 -3.92 -12.12 -21.44
CA ALA A 369 -5.10 -11.69 -22.17
C ALA A 369 -4.75 -10.89 -23.45
N THR A 370 -3.48 -10.52 -23.64
CA THR A 370 -3.00 -9.80 -24.84
C THR A 370 -1.74 -10.49 -25.39
N PRO A 371 -1.35 -10.24 -26.65
CA PRO A 371 -0.13 -10.83 -27.20
C PRO A 371 1.16 -10.28 -26.56
N MET A 372 1.15 -9.06 -26.02
CA MET A 372 2.35 -8.42 -25.47
C MET A 372 2.60 -8.89 -24.03
N VAL A 373 3.48 -9.87 -23.87
CA VAL A 373 3.76 -10.49 -22.55
C VAL A 373 4.89 -9.82 -21.78
N VAL A 374 5.74 -9.07 -22.47
CA VAL A 374 6.83 -8.27 -21.89
C VAL A 374 6.84 -6.88 -22.53
N ASP A 375 6.72 -5.83 -21.72
CA ASP A 375 6.89 -4.44 -22.14
C ASP A 375 7.85 -3.70 -21.21
N MET A 376 9.08 -3.47 -21.66
CA MET A 376 10.13 -2.84 -20.87
C MET A 376 10.63 -1.57 -21.54
N ARG A 377 10.09 -0.43 -21.12
CA ARG A 377 10.45 0.91 -21.57
C ARG A 377 11.30 1.60 -20.51
N CYS A 378 12.61 1.41 -20.59
CA CYS A 378 13.56 2.08 -19.71
C CYS A 378 13.99 3.44 -20.25
N SER A 379 14.41 4.31 -19.33
CA SER A 379 14.82 5.68 -19.63
C SER A 379 16.06 5.69 -20.54
N LYS A 380 16.06 6.59 -21.53
CA LYS A 380 17.25 6.85 -22.37
C LYS A 380 18.41 7.44 -21.57
N MET A 381 18.12 8.17 -20.49
CA MET A 381 19.13 8.74 -19.59
C MET A 381 19.72 7.68 -18.65
N HIS A 382 18.90 6.72 -18.21
CA HIS A 382 19.28 5.66 -17.29
C HIS A 382 18.67 4.34 -17.77
N THR A 383 19.45 3.56 -18.51
CA THR A 383 19.08 2.18 -18.89
C THR A 383 18.77 1.34 -17.65
N CYS A 384 18.06 0.22 -17.80
CA CYS A 384 17.84 -0.73 -16.70
C CYS A 384 18.90 -1.87 -16.69
N PRO A 385 20.01 -1.79 -15.92
CA PRO A 385 20.97 -2.87 -15.85
C PRO A 385 20.48 -4.03 -14.97
N GLY A 386 21.03 -5.23 -15.21
CA GLY A 386 20.79 -6.38 -14.34
C GLY A 386 19.37 -6.96 -14.42
N VAL A 387 18.65 -6.72 -15.52
CA VAL A 387 17.36 -7.38 -15.78
C VAL A 387 17.62 -8.81 -16.23
N THR A 388 17.00 -9.78 -15.58
CA THR A 388 17.18 -11.21 -15.90
C THR A 388 15.85 -11.95 -15.99
N PHE A 389 15.75 -12.84 -16.97
CA PHE A 389 14.66 -13.81 -17.11
C PHE A 389 15.22 -15.22 -17.00
N ASN A 390 14.71 -16.00 -16.06
CA ASN A 390 15.09 -17.40 -15.88
C ASN A 390 13.84 -18.28 -15.86
N ASN A 391 13.63 -19.10 -16.89
CA ASN A 391 12.49 -20.00 -16.99
C ASN A 391 11.14 -19.25 -16.91
N VAL A 392 10.84 -18.46 -17.94
CA VAL A 392 9.60 -17.68 -18.06
C VAL A 392 8.81 -18.14 -19.29
N ASP A 393 7.60 -18.68 -19.05
CA ASP A 393 6.71 -19.30 -20.05
C ASP A 393 5.30 -18.67 -20.00
N LEU A 394 5.09 -17.59 -20.76
CA LEU A 394 3.81 -16.90 -20.85
C LEU A 394 3.20 -17.13 -22.23
N LYS A 395 1.90 -17.47 -22.26
CA LYS A 395 1.19 -17.85 -23.50
C LYS A 395 0.00 -16.94 -23.75
N PHE A 396 -0.29 -16.69 -25.03
CA PHE A 396 -1.50 -15.99 -25.47
C PHE A 396 -2.31 -16.92 -26.36
N GLY A 397 -3.21 -17.71 -25.76
CA GLY A 397 -3.93 -18.78 -26.46
C GLY A 397 -2.95 -19.71 -27.22
N SER A 398 -3.25 -19.99 -28.49
CA SER A 398 -2.36 -20.67 -29.43
C SER A 398 -1.53 -19.72 -30.29
N ALA A 399 -1.67 -18.41 -30.10
CA ALA A 399 -1.00 -17.38 -30.90
C ALA A 399 0.40 -17.07 -30.36
N LEU A 400 1.22 -16.43 -31.21
CA LEU A 400 2.55 -15.97 -30.82
C LEU A 400 2.45 -14.79 -29.85
N THR A 401 3.29 -14.83 -28.82
CA THR A 401 3.49 -13.73 -27.89
C THR A 401 4.56 -12.77 -28.39
N THR A 402 4.47 -11.50 -28.02
CA THR A 402 5.42 -10.45 -28.41
C THR A 402 6.06 -9.79 -27.19
N ALA A 403 7.19 -9.10 -27.41
CA ALA A 403 7.86 -8.27 -26.43
C ALA A 403 8.26 -6.91 -27.03
N ARG A 404 8.24 -5.86 -26.20
CA ARG A 404 8.78 -4.54 -26.52
C ARG A 404 9.84 -4.18 -25.50
N CYS A 405 11.03 -3.78 -25.95
CA CYS A 405 12.14 -3.45 -25.07
C CYS A 405 12.89 -2.22 -25.58
N VAL A 406 13.08 -1.24 -24.69
CA VAL A 406 13.71 0.05 -25.01
C VAL A 406 14.70 0.37 -23.89
N ASN A 407 15.95 0.65 -24.25
CA ASN A 407 17.05 0.99 -23.32
C ASN A 407 17.29 -0.06 -22.21
N VAL A 408 17.08 -1.33 -22.54
CA VAL A 408 17.30 -2.48 -21.63
C VAL A 408 17.88 -3.64 -22.41
N LYS A 409 18.79 -4.40 -21.78
CA LYS A 409 19.39 -5.62 -22.36
C LYS A 409 19.22 -6.78 -21.38
N PRO A 410 18.07 -7.46 -21.35
CA PRO A 410 17.85 -8.54 -20.40
C PRO A 410 18.75 -9.74 -20.70
N VAL A 411 19.16 -10.44 -19.64
CA VAL A 411 19.86 -11.72 -19.74
C VAL A 411 18.84 -12.85 -19.60
N TYR A 412 18.85 -13.80 -20.54
CA TYR A 412 17.91 -14.92 -20.57
C TYR A 412 18.60 -16.24 -20.23
N THR A 413 18.10 -16.95 -19.23
CA THR A 413 18.58 -18.27 -18.80
C THR A 413 17.42 -19.26 -18.67
N GLY A 414 17.74 -20.55 -18.54
CA GLY A 414 16.74 -21.62 -18.48
C GLY A 414 16.20 -22.07 -19.83
N LEU A 415 15.29 -23.06 -19.79
CA LEU A 415 14.74 -23.72 -20.98
C LEU A 415 13.60 -22.90 -21.62
N ALA A 416 12.66 -22.43 -20.81
CA ALA A 416 11.57 -21.57 -21.29
C ALA A 416 11.97 -20.09 -21.22
N LYS A 417 11.73 -19.38 -22.32
CA LYS A 417 12.03 -17.97 -22.45
C LYS A 417 10.80 -17.24 -23.01
N PRO A 418 10.50 -16.02 -22.56
CA PRO A 418 9.53 -15.17 -23.21
C PRO A 418 10.09 -14.73 -24.58
N PRO A 419 9.30 -14.05 -25.42
CA PRO A 419 9.82 -13.43 -26.64
C PRO A 419 11.05 -12.56 -26.32
N ILE A 420 12.10 -12.75 -27.11
CA ILE A 420 13.38 -12.08 -26.88
C ILE A 420 13.24 -10.61 -27.27
N CYS A 421 13.70 -9.71 -26.39
CA CYS A 421 13.89 -8.30 -26.71
C CYS A 421 14.75 -8.15 -27.97
N PRO A 422 14.24 -7.51 -29.04
CA PRO A 422 14.99 -7.32 -30.29
C PRO A 422 16.23 -6.43 -30.13
#